data_AF-A0A7S1ZAP1-F1
#
_entry.id   AF-A0A7S1ZAP1-F1
#
_cell.length_a   1.000
_cell.length_b   1.000
_cell.length_c   1.000
_cell.angle_alpha   90.00
_cell.angle_beta   90.00
_cell.angle_gamma   90.00
#
_symmetry.space_group_name_H-M   'P 1'
#
loop_
_entity.id
_entity.type
_entity.pdbx_description
1 polymer ?
#
loop_
_entity_poly.entity_id
_entity_poly.type
_entity_poly.pdbx_seq_one_letter_code
_entity_poly.pdbx_strand_id
1 'polypeptide(L)'
;VKVLEDGESSHYDAILAKVDVENGRQKTMFWKMQILHDPVQKLYVLLSHFGRVGERGRHTEMPFSPRDKSKCIEEFKKTFKAKSGNLWSNRDAATFKRMAGKYQIVQRTSSRLKHPE
;
A
#
# COMPACT_ATOMS: atom_id res chain seq x y z
N VAL A 1 13.05 -6.81 10.10
CA VAL A 1 12.13 -5.77 9.59
C VAL A 1 10.69 -6.24 9.77
N LYS A 2 9.80 -5.40 10.30
CA LYS A 2 8.36 -5.68 10.47
C LYS A 2 7.53 -4.57 9.82
N VAL A 3 6.32 -4.85 9.37
CA VAL A 3 5.40 -3.80 8.91
C VAL A 3 4.93 -2.99 10.11
N LEU A 4 4.89 -1.66 9.99
CA LEU A 4 4.46 -0.77 11.05
C LEU A 4 2.96 -0.91 11.32
N GLU A 5 2.59 -1.06 12.59
CA GLU A 5 1.21 -1.12 13.07
C GLU A 5 0.57 0.29 13.05
N ASP A 6 -0.69 0.34 12.64
CA ASP A 6 -1.58 1.50 12.61
C ASP A 6 -2.62 1.40 13.75
N GLY A 7 -2.14 1.26 14.99
CA GLY A 7 -2.99 1.04 16.17
C GLY A 7 -3.47 -0.41 16.33
N GLU A 8 -4.57 -0.61 17.07
CA GLU A 8 -4.94 -1.89 17.73
C GLU A 8 -5.16 -3.12 16.83
N SER A 9 -5.27 -3.01 15.49
CA SER A 9 -5.41 -4.22 14.66
C SER A 9 -5.10 -4.03 13.17
N SER A 10 -4.50 -2.92 12.75
CA SER A 10 -4.23 -2.64 11.34
C SER A 10 -2.75 -2.37 11.12
N HIS A 11 -2.28 -2.54 9.88
CA HIS A 11 -0.92 -2.22 9.49
C HIS A 11 -0.94 -1.11 8.44
N TYR A 12 0.13 -0.31 8.38
CA TYR A 12 0.40 0.57 7.25
C TYR A 12 0.86 -0.27 6.04
N ASP A 13 -0.09 -1.00 5.47
CA ASP A 13 0.06 -1.89 4.32
C ASP A 13 -1.17 -1.79 3.43
N ALA A 14 -0.97 -1.45 2.17
CA ALA A 14 -2.04 -1.39 1.19
C ALA A 14 -1.60 -1.99 -0.14
N ILE A 15 -2.50 -2.77 -0.73
CA ILE A 15 -2.42 -3.19 -2.13
C ILE A 15 -3.57 -2.52 -2.85
N LEU A 16 -3.25 -1.81 -3.92
CA LEU A 16 -4.20 -1.16 -4.78
C LEU A 16 -4.11 -1.74 -6.19
N ALA A 17 -5.24 -1.84 -6.87
CA ALA A 17 -5.32 -2.30 -8.25
C ALA A 17 -6.14 -1.33 -9.09
N LYS A 18 -5.77 -1.21 -10.37
CA LYS A 18 -6.48 -0.40 -11.35
C LYS A 18 -6.49 -1.13 -12.68
N VAL A 19 -7.61 -1.06 -13.39
CA VAL A 19 -7.67 -1.48 -14.80
C VAL A 19 -7.81 -0.21 -15.63
N ASP A 20 -6.86 0.02 -16.51
CA ASP A 20 -6.92 1.06 -17.54
C ASP A 20 -7.26 0.42 -18.88
N VAL A 21 -8.21 1.01 -19.60
CA VAL A 21 -8.56 0.60 -20.96
C VAL A 21 -8.00 1.67 -21.91
N GLU A 22 -7.02 1.28 -22.72
CA GLU A 22 -6.38 2.16 -23.69
C GLU A 22 -6.37 1.47 -25.05
N ASN A 23 -6.98 2.10 -26.06
CA ASN A 23 -7.07 1.57 -27.43
C ASN A 23 -7.59 0.12 -27.51
N GLY A 24 -8.65 -0.18 -26.74
CA GLY A 24 -9.26 -1.51 -26.68
C GLY A 24 -8.44 -2.58 -25.95
N ARG A 25 -7.26 -2.23 -25.41
CA ARG A 25 -6.43 -3.14 -24.60
C ARG A 25 -6.58 -2.81 -23.13
N GLN A 26 -6.76 -3.85 -22.32
CA GLN A 26 -6.78 -3.74 -20.86
C GLN A 26 -5.35 -3.78 -20.30
N LYS A 27 -5.01 -2.81 -19.47
CA LYS A 27 -3.76 -2.72 -18.71
C LYS A 27 -4.13 -2.79 -17.22
N THR A 28 -3.84 -3.93 -16.60
CA THR A 28 -4.04 -4.11 -15.16
C THR A 28 -2.78 -3.66 -14.42
N MET A 29 -2.91 -2.62 -13.62
CA MET A 29 -1.83 -2.01 -12.84
C MET A 29 -2.03 -2.29 -11.36
N PHE A 30 -0.94 -2.45 -10.63
CA PHE A 30 -0.93 -2.56 -9.17
C PHE A 30 -0.06 -1.47 -8.54
N TRP A 31 -0.40 -1.13 -7.30
CA TRP A 31 0.40 -0.30 -6.41
C TRP A 31 0.34 -0.89 -5.01
N LYS A 32 1.46 -1.42 -4.54
CA LYS A 32 1.66 -1.90 -3.18
C LYS A 32 2.49 -0.88 -2.41
N MET A 33 2.10 -0.58 -1.18
CA MET A 33 2.85 0.34 -0.32
C MET A 33 2.81 -0.12 1.13
N GLN A 34 3.96 -0.07 1.79
CA GLN A 34 4.14 -0.54 3.17
C GLN A 34 5.08 0.39 3.91
N ILE A 35 4.81 0.68 5.19
CA ILE A 35 5.82 1.23 6.09
C ILE A 35 6.49 0.08 6.82
N LEU A 36 7.79 -0.05 6.64
CA LEU A 36 8.63 -1.05 7.28
C LEU A 36 9.40 -0.41 8.44
N HIS A 37 9.43 -1.07 9.59
CA HIS A 37 10.24 -0.68 10.73
C HIS A 37 11.41 -1.66 10.87
N ASP A 38 12.63 -1.13 10.82
CA ASP A 38 13.85 -1.85 11.15
C ASP A 38 14.27 -1.50 12.59
N PRO A 39 14.14 -2.43 13.56
CA PRO A 39 14.51 -2.17 14.94
C PRO A 39 16.03 -2.15 15.19
N VAL A 40 16.82 -2.75 14.31
CA VAL A 40 18.29 -2.82 14.44
C VAL A 40 18.90 -1.50 13.98
N GLN A 41 18.51 -1.06 12.79
CA GLN A 41 18.95 0.22 12.23
C GLN A 41 18.17 1.42 12.77
N LYS A 42 17.09 1.16 13.53
CA LYS A 42 16.18 2.16 14.08
C LYS A 42 15.70 3.12 12.98
N LEU A 43 15.13 2.59 11.91
CA LEU A 43 14.61 3.42 10.82
C LEU A 43 13.26 2.93 10.32
N TYR A 44 12.54 3.85 9.68
CA TYR A 44 11.28 3.56 9.01
C TYR A 44 11.51 3.68 7.50
N VAL A 45 11.08 2.70 6.71
CA VAL A 45 11.14 2.75 5.25
C VAL A 45 9.74 2.75 4.68
N LEU A 46 9.39 3.77 3.90
CA LEU A 46 8.23 3.72 3.03
C LEU A 46 8.64 2.98 1.75
N LEU A 47 8.22 1.72 1.63
CA LEU A 47 8.42 0.90 0.45
C LEU A 47 7.19 1.01 -0.45
N SER A 48 7.39 1.43 -1.70
CA SER A 48 6.34 1.36 -2.73
C SER A 48 6.79 0.44 -3.86
N HIS A 49 5.92 -0.46 -4.30
CA HIS A 49 6.13 -1.39 -5.41
C HIS A 49 4.95 -1.33 -6.36
N PHE A 50 5.18 -1.06 -7.64
CA PHE A 50 4.11 -0.76 -8.59
C PHE A 50 4.48 -1.21 -10.00
N GLY A 51 3.47 -1.49 -10.81
CA GLY A 51 3.69 -1.93 -12.19
C GLY A 51 2.47 -2.58 -12.79
N ARG A 52 2.65 -3.24 -13.93
CA ARG A 52 1.62 -4.09 -14.52
C ARG A 52 1.56 -5.41 -13.75
N VAL A 53 0.34 -5.89 -13.47
CA VAL A 53 0.14 -7.21 -12.85
C VAL A 53 0.72 -8.30 -13.77
N GLY A 54 1.49 -9.21 -13.19
CA GLY A 54 2.21 -10.27 -13.92
C GLY A 54 3.63 -9.90 -14.35
N GLU A 55 4.03 -8.64 -14.21
CA GLU A 55 5.41 -8.18 -14.45
C GLU A 55 6.15 -7.90 -13.15
N ARG A 56 7.48 -7.76 -13.23
CA ARG A 56 8.33 -7.45 -12.06
C ARG A 56 7.99 -6.10 -11.43
N GLY A 57 7.54 -5.14 -12.23
CA GLY A 57 7.28 -3.76 -11.80
C GLY A 57 8.54 -3.00 -11.38
N ARG A 58 8.34 -1.86 -10.71
CA ARG A 58 9.37 -0.98 -10.15
C ARG A 58 9.10 -0.79 -8.67
N HIS A 59 10.14 -0.52 -7.89
CA HIS A 59 10.01 -0.19 -6.48
C HIS A 59 10.79 1.09 -6.15
N THR A 60 10.36 1.76 -5.10
CA THR A 60 11.03 2.92 -4.51
C THR A 60 11.06 2.74 -3.00
N GLU A 61 12.19 3.11 -2.41
CA GLU A 61 12.40 3.05 -0.97
C GLU A 61 12.72 4.46 -0.49
N MET A 62 11.98 4.93 0.51
CA MET A 62 12.24 6.21 1.15
C MET A 62 12.53 5.96 2.63
N PRO A 63 13.80 6.03 3.06
CA PRO A 63 14.17 5.87 4.46
C PRO A 63 13.88 7.14 5.27
N PHE A 64 13.45 6.96 6.51
CA PHE A 64 13.15 8.00 7.49
C PHE A 64 13.81 7.65 8.83
N SER A 65 14.36 8.67 9.47
CA SER A 65 14.95 8.54 10.81
C SER A 65 13.87 8.25 11.87
N PRO A 66 14.24 7.79 13.09
CA PRO A 66 13.28 7.61 14.19
C PRO A 66 12.44 8.84 14.48
N ARG A 67 13.05 10.03 14.37
CA ARG A 67 12.42 11.33 14.67
C ARG A 67 11.40 11.72 13.61
N ASP A 68 11.51 11.16 12.41
CA ASP A 68 10.66 11.46 11.26
C ASP A 68 9.57 10.41 11.03
N LYS A 69 9.24 9.59 12.04
CA LYS A 69 8.14 8.60 11.97
C LYS A 69 6.83 9.23 11.48
N SER A 70 6.46 10.41 12.01
CA SER A 70 5.24 11.12 11.59
C SER A 70 5.26 11.47 10.10
N LYS A 71 6.39 11.98 9.59
CA LYS A 71 6.56 12.32 8.17
C LYS A 71 6.43 11.10 7.27
N CYS A 72 6.97 9.95 7.69
CA CYS A 72 6.82 8.69 6.97
C CYS A 72 5.33 8.29 6.84
N ILE A 73 4.56 8.42 7.93
CA ILE A 73 3.13 8.15 7.96
C ILE A 73 2.36 9.15 7.09
N GLU A 74 2.70 10.43 7.14
CA GLU A 74 2.09 11.48 6.32
C GLU A 74 2.31 11.23 4.83
N GLU A 75 3.53 10.89 4.41
CA GLU A 75 3.84 10.61 3.00
C GLU A 75 3.15 9.33 2.51
N PHE A 76 3.01 8.32 3.38
CA PHE A 76 2.17 7.15 3.10
C PHE A 76 0.70 7.55 2.88
N LYS A 77 0.10 8.30 3.81
CA LYS A 77 -1.31 8.72 3.71
C LYS A 77 -1.55 9.60 2.48
N LYS A 78 -0.60 10.48 2.16
CA LYS A 78 -0.61 11.33 0.97
C LYS A 78 -0.52 10.52 -0.32
N THR A 79 0.38 9.55 -0.38
CA THR A 79 0.51 8.66 -1.55
C THR A 79 -0.74 7.81 -1.73
N PHE A 80 -1.29 7.24 -0.66
CA PHE A 80 -2.57 6.51 -0.70
C PHE A 80 -3.68 7.40 -1.26
N LYS A 81 -3.85 8.61 -0.71
CA LYS A 81 -4.84 9.58 -1.20
C LYS A 81 -4.58 9.97 -2.65
N ALA A 82 -3.35 10.15 -3.10
CA ALA A 82 -3.08 10.50 -4.49
C ALA A 82 -3.51 9.38 -5.47
N LYS A 83 -3.29 8.12 -5.09
CA LYS A 83 -3.55 6.94 -5.94
C LYS A 83 -4.99 6.46 -5.89
N SER A 84 -5.61 6.44 -4.71
CA SER A 84 -6.98 5.99 -4.49
C SER A 84 -8.01 7.12 -4.46
N GLY A 85 -7.55 8.34 -4.16
CA GLY A 85 -8.35 9.53 -3.86
C GLY A 85 -9.13 9.46 -2.53
N ASN A 86 -8.96 8.40 -1.74
CA ASN A 86 -9.60 8.25 -0.43
C ASN A 86 -8.61 8.63 0.68
N LEU A 87 -9.13 9.09 1.82
CA LEU A 87 -8.32 9.20 3.04
C LEU A 87 -7.98 7.81 3.56
N TRP A 88 -6.81 7.67 4.20
CA TRP A 88 -6.40 6.39 4.80
C TRP A 88 -7.39 5.87 5.85
N SER A 89 -8.03 6.77 6.59
CA SER A 89 -9.08 6.43 7.54
C SER A 89 -10.31 5.77 6.88
N ASN A 90 -10.50 5.95 5.56
CA ASN A 90 -11.62 5.39 4.80
C ASN A 90 -11.18 4.18 3.94
N ARG A 91 -10.17 3.43 4.41
CA ARG A 91 -9.61 2.28 3.68
C ARG A 91 -10.52 1.05 3.71
N ASP A 92 -11.40 0.95 4.70
CA ASP A 92 -12.29 -0.19 4.86
C ASP A 92 -13.33 -0.25 3.74
N ALA A 93 -13.73 -1.46 3.33
CA ALA A 93 -14.64 -1.66 2.21
C ALA A 93 -15.99 -0.94 2.36
N ALA A 94 -16.47 -0.76 3.59
CA ALA A 94 -17.69 -0.03 3.88
C ALA A 94 -17.58 1.48 3.59
N THR A 95 -16.37 2.04 3.69
CA THR A 95 -16.12 3.49 3.59
C THR A 95 -15.40 3.91 2.31
N PHE A 96 -14.70 2.97 1.67
CA PHE A 96 -13.88 3.23 0.49
C PHE A 96 -14.75 3.52 -0.74
N LYS A 97 -14.60 4.71 -1.32
CA LYS A 97 -15.35 5.11 -2.53
C LYS A 97 -14.52 4.88 -3.78
N ARG A 98 -15.06 4.09 -4.72
CA ARG A 98 -14.45 3.92 -6.05
C ARG A 98 -14.49 5.25 -6.79
N MET A 99 -13.38 5.61 -7.44
CA MET A 99 -13.29 6.82 -8.26
C MET A 99 -12.74 6.50 -9.64
N ALA A 100 -13.33 7.15 -10.65
CA ALA A 100 -12.93 6.99 -12.04
C ALA A 100 -11.44 7.36 -12.21
N GLY A 101 -10.70 6.52 -12.93
CA GLY A 101 -9.27 6.72 -13.18
C GLY A 101 -8.35 6.55 -11.95
N LYS A 102 -8.87 6.15 -10.78
CA LYS A 102 -8.11 5.91 -9.56
C LYS A 102 -8.00 4.42 -9.24
N TYR A 103 -7.01 4.09 -8.41
CA TYR A 103 -6.83 2.73 -7.93
C TYR A 103 -7.87 2.37 -6.87
N GLN A 104 -8.29 1.11 -6.86
CA GLN A 104 -9.18 0.53 -5.86
C GLN A 104 -8.37 -0.27 -4.84
N ILE A 105 -8.81 -0.29 -3.59
CA ILE A 105 -8.17 -1.11 -2.56
C ILE A 105 -8.46 -2.59 -2.79
N VAL A 106 -7.44 -3.43 -2.68
CA VAL A 106 -7.55 -4.89 -2.71
C VAL A 106 -7.46 -5.38 -1.27
N GLN A 107 -8.51 -6.03 -0.81
CA GLN A 107 -8.51 -6.65 0.52
C GLN A 107 -7.70 -7.94 0.49
N ARG A 108 -6.75 -8.07 1.42
CA ARG A 108 -6.11 -9.36 1.70
C ARG A 108 -7.04 -10.19 2.54
N THR A 109 -7.36 -11.39 2.08
CA THR A 109 -7.91 -12.42 2.95
C THR A 109 -6.81 -12.84 3.94
N SER A 110 -7.07 -12.68 5.23
CA SER A 110 -6.21 -13.18 6.31
C SER A 110 -6.39 -14.69 6.50
N SER A 111 -6.39 -15.46 5.43
CA SER A 111 -6.15 -16.89 5.54
C SER A 111 -4.66 -17.11 5.38
N ARG A 112 -3.93 -17.16 6.50
CA ARG A 112 -2.77 -18.05 6.52
C ARG A 112 -3.36 -19.42 6.21
N LEU A 113 -3.25 -19.88 4.97
CA LEU A 113 -3.45 -21.28 4.67
C LEU A 113 -2.48 -21.99 5.61
N LYS A 114 -2.99 -22.61 6.68
CA LYS A 114 -2.19 -23.53 7.47
C LYS A 114 -1.72 -24.55 6.46
N HIS A 115 -0.41 -24.62 6.23
CA HIS A 115 0.14 -25.72 5.48
C HIS A 115 -0.26 -26.97 6.25
N PRO A 116 -1.04 -27.90 5.68
CA PRO A 116 -1.24 -29.18 6.34
C PRO A 116 0.14 -29.81 6.52
N GLU A 117 0.37 -30.28 7.75
CA GLU A 117 1.53 -31.07 8.16
C GLU A 117 1.57 -32.43 7.47
#